data_AF-A0A9W7NGJ6-F1
#
_entry.id   AF-A0A9W7NGJ6-F1
#
_cell.length_a   1.000
_cell.length_b   1.000
_cell.length_c   1.000
_cell.angle_alpha   90.00
_cell.angle_beta   90.00
_cell.angle_gamma   90.00
#
_symmetry.space_group_name_H-M   'P 1'
#
loop_
_entity.id
_entity.type
_entity.pdbx_description
1 polymer ?
#
loop_
_entity_poly.entity_id
_entity_poly.type
_entity_poly.pdbx_seq_one_letter_code
_entity_poly.pdbx_strand_id
1 'polypeptide(L)'
;MPPVPPGGYDLPLSPPVVQFPLPPQWVMIRSTQDWRRAGTFEKELSKSCASRHFREQMPLRYRAIFKGEVLGVAFGHGLNLHDPKKQANRRLIYLFRNGDSTGCTIVSITNEDVRVLNDAQPAQPAGAAKR
;
A
#
# COMPACT_ATOMS: atom_id res chain seq x y z
N MET A 1 34.38 -23.31 30.10
CA MET A 1 33.18 -23.23 29.23
C MET A 1 32.26 -22.19 29.85
N PRO A 2 31.88 -21.11 29.13
CA PRO A 2 30.97 -20.12 29.69
C PRO A 2 29.58 -20.75 29.94
N PRO A 3 28.87 -20.39 31.02
CA PRO A 3 27.58 -20.97 31.34
C PRO A 3 26.53 -20.57 30.30
N VAL A 4 25.74 -21.53 29.83
CA VAL A 4 24.63 -21.32 28.92
C VAL A 4 23.53 -20.55 29.67
N PRO A 5 23.01 -19.44 29.14
CA PRO A 5 21.96 -18.68 29.81
C PRO A 5 20.67 -19.51 29.95
N PRO A 6 19.92 -19.36 31.04
CA PRO A 6 18.66 -20.07 31.24
C PRO A 6 17.63 -19.51 30.25
N GLY A 7 17.26 -20.32 29.26
CA GLY A 7 16.31 -19.91 28.22
C GLY A 7 16.43 -20.65 26.89
N GLY A 8 17.53 -21.40 26.67
CA GLY A 8 17.69 -22.18 25.42
C GLY A 8 17.70 -21.31 24.16
N TYR A 9 17.98 -21.91 23.01
CA TYR A 9 17.87 -21.24 21.71
C TYR A 9 16.41 -21.24 21.19
N ASP A 10 15.43 -21.31 22.09
CA ASP A 10 14.00 -21.31 21.75
C ASP A 10 13.48 -19.88 21.54
N LEU A 11 14.01 -19.22 20.51
CA LEU A 11 13.23 -18.20 19.83
C LEU A 11 12.15 -18.95 19.03
N PRO A 12 10.85 -18.69 19.22
CA PRO A 12 9.84 -19.25 18.33
C PRO A 12 10.09 -18.73 16.90
N LEU A 13 10.69 -19.60 16.09
CA LEU A 13 10.18 -20.20 14.85
C LEU A 13 9.37 -19.26 13.95
N SER A 14 9.76 -19.21 12.67
CA SER A 14 9.01 -18.82 11.46
C SER A 14 7.59 -18.30 11.68
N PRO A 15 7.18 -17.19 11.01
CA PRO A 15 5.84 -16.60 11.21
C PRO A 15 4.77 -17.71 11.20
N PRO A 16 3.81 -17.68 12.13
CA PRO A 16 2.85 -18.77 12.30
C PRO A 16 2.30 -19.12 10.93
N VAL A 17 2.38 -20.41 10.56
CA VAL A 17 1.79 -20.92 9.32
C VAL A 17 0.29 -20.72 9.46
N VAL A 18 -0.18 -19.55 9.02
CA VAL A 18 -1.59 -19.23 8.96
C VAL A 18 -2.20 -20.24 7.98
N GLN A 19 -3.04 -21.13 8.49
CA GLN A 19 -3.81 -22.09 7.69
C GLN A 19 -4.75 -21.38 6.69
N PHE A 20 -4.97 -20.08 6.88
CA PHE A 20 -5.75 -19.26 5.98
C PHE A 20 -4.84 -18.62 4.92
N PRO A 21 -5.15 -18.75 3.62
CA PRO A 21 -4.44 -18.02 2.59
C PRO A 21 -4.54 -16.52 2.91
N LEU A 22 -3.40 -15.84 2.92
CA LEU A 22 -3.39 -14.39 3.02
C LEU A 22 -4.31 -13.82 1.92
N PRO A 23 -5.18 -12.84 2.23
CA PRO A 23 -6.04 -12.25 1.22
C PRO A 23 -5.17 -11.75 0.07
N PRO A 24 -5.59 -11.97 -1.19
CA PRO A 24 -4.77 -11.66 -2.34
C PRO A 24 -4.39 -10.18 -2.35
N GLN A 25 -3.08 -9.93 -2.41
CA GLN A 25 -2.49 -8.59 -2.44
C GLN A 25 -2.19 -8.24 -3.90
N TRP A 26 -2.80 -7.18 -4.41
CA TRP A 26 -2.69 -6.79 -5.81
C TRP A 26 -1.77 -5.59 -5.96
N VAL A 27 -0.71 -5.73 -6.75
CA VAL A 27 0.13 -4.58 -7.13
C VAL A 27 -0.50 -3.90 -8.33
N MET A 28 -1.04 -2.70 -8.12
CA MET A 28 -1.71 -1.90 -9.16
C MET A 28 -0.74 -0.99 -9.90
N ILE A 29 0.28 -0.51 -9.18
CA ILE A 29 1.25 0.46 -9.68
C ILE A 29 2.63 -0.01 -9.28
N ARG A 30 3.58 0.02 -10.22
CA ARG A 30 4.99 -0.15 -9.92
C ARG A 30 5.79 0.92 -10.67
N SER A 31 6.66 1.63 -9.98
CA SER A 31 7.45 2.69 -10.57
C SER A 31 8.81 2.78 -9.88
N THR A 32 9.82 3.20 -10.64
CA THR A 32 11.15 3.52 -10.12
C THR A 32 11.24 4.96 -9.59
N GLN A 33 10.18 5.76 -9.81
CA GLN A 33 10.08 7.14 -9.36
C GLN A 33 9.77 7.24 -7.85
N ASP A 34 10.00 8.43 -7.30
CA ASP A 34 9.59 8.77 -5.94
C ASP A 34 8.06 8.97 -5.89
N TRP A 35 7.40 8.35 -4.92
CA TRP A 35 5.94 8.45 -4.74
C TRP A 35 5.48 9.90 -4.51
N ARG A 36 6.35 10.76 -3.96
CA ARG A 36 6.05 12.19 -3.74
C ARG A 36 5.85 12.96 -5.05
N ARG A 37 6.38 12.43 -6.15
CA ARG A 37 6.25 13.02 -7.50
C ARG A 37 5.17 12.34 -8.33
N ALA A 38 4.55 11.29 -7.81
CA ALA A 38 3.56 10.51 -8.55
C ALA A 38 2.22 11.24 -8.73
N GLY A 39 1.94 12.27 -7.92
CA GLY A 39 0.66 12.96 -7.91
C GLY A 39 0.61 14.18 -7.02
N THR A 40 -0.61 14.55 -6.62
CA THR A 40 -0.89 15.73 -5.81
C THR A 40 -0.95 15.38 -4.33
N PHE A 41 -0.26 16.14 -3.49
CA PHE A 41 -0.31 15.96 -2.04
C PHE A 41 -1.61 16.53 -1.46
N GLU A 42 -2.38 15.69 -0.79
CA GLU A 42 -3.69 16.04 -0.26
C GLU A 42 -3.60 16.35 1.23
N LYS A 43 -3.34 17.62 1.58
CA LYS A 43 -3.09 18.02 2.98
C LYS A 43 -4.30 17.77 3.89
N GLU A 44 -5.50 18.12 3.45
CA GLU A 44 -6.71 17.95 4.26
C GLU A 44 -7.11 16.47 4.38
N LEU A 45 -6.92 15.68 3.32
CA LEU A 45 -7.13 14.23 3.40
C LEU A 45 -6.09 13.54 4.27
N SER A 46 -4.84 14.03 4.27
CA SER A 46 -3.80 13.52 5.17
C SER A 46 -4.15 13.72 6.64
N LYS A 47 -4.70 14.89 7.00
CA LYS A 47 -5.24 15.13 8.36
C LYS A 47 -6.42 14.20 8.68
N SER A 48 -7.32 14.00 7.71
CA SER A 48 -8.47 13.10 7.86
C SER A 48 -8.02 11.64 8.07
N CYS A 49 -6.99 11.23 7.33
CA CYS A 49 -6.38 9.91 7.45
C CYS A 49 -5.66 9.71 8.78
N ALA A 50 -4.89 10.72 9.23
CA ALA A 50 -4.27 10.71 10.56
C ALA A 50 -5.32 10.56 11.68
N SER A 51 -6.52 11.10 11.46
CA SER A 51 -7.68 10.97 12.34
C SER A 51 -8.55 9.73 12.07
N ARG A 52 -8.09 8.77 11.23
CA ARG A 52 -8.80 7.53 10.83
C ARG A 52 -10.12 7.72 10.07
N HIS A 53 -10.44 8.93 9.64
CA HIS A 53 -11.67 9.25 8.89
C HIS A 53 -11.51 9.13 7.38
N PHE A 54 -10.31 8.86 6.88
CA PHE A 54 -10.05 8.62 5.47
C PHE A 54 -8.99 7.51 5.34
N ARG A 55 -9.41 6.27 5.11
CA ARG A 55 -8.49 5.11 5.15
C ARG A 55 -8.94 3.99 4.23
N GLU A 56 -8.02 3.08 3.92
CA GLU A 56 -8.38 1.81 3.29
C GLU A 56 -9.31 1.00 4.21
N GLN A 57 -10.35 0.38 3.64
CA GLN A 57 -11.16 -0.60 4.37
C GLN A 57 -10.35 -1.85 4.70
N MET A 58 -9.59 -2.34 3.72
CA MET A 58 -8.64 -3.44 3.86
C MET A 58 -7.24 -2.90 3.55
N PRO A 59 -6.43 -2.59 4.58
CA PRO A 59 -5.11 -2.01 4.40
C PRO A 59 -4.24 -2.87 3.47
N LEU A 60 -3.52 -2.22 2.56
CA LEU A 60 -2.55 -2.85 1.66
C LEU A 60 -3.10 -4.02 0.81
N ARG A 61 -4.43 -4.11 0.62
CA ARG A 61 -5.03 -5.07 -0.32
C ARG A 61 -4.65 -4.71 -1.76
N TYR A 62 -4.67 -3.42 -2.07
CA TYR A 62 -4.14 -2.88 -3.31
C TYR A 62 -2.91 -2.07 -2.99
N ARG A 63 -1.85 -2.25 -3.78
CA ARG A 63 -0.53 -1.73 -3.50
C ARG A 63 0.03 -0.95 -4.67
N ALA A 64 0.76 0.10 -4.34
CA ALA A 64 1.63 0.81 -5.24
C ALA A 64 3.06 0.70 -4.75
N ILE A 65 3.99 0.32 -5.63
CA ILE A 65 5.41 0.16 -5.31
C ILE A 65 6.18 1.28 -6.00
N PHE A 66 6.78 2.17 -5.23
CA PHE A 66 7.58 3.29 -5.72
C PHE A 66 8.99 3.19 -5.14
N LYS A 67 9.98 2.90 -5.99
CA LYS A 67 11.39 2.79 -5.58
C LYS A 67 11.60 1.88 -4.33
N GLY A 68 10.82 0.81 -4.23
CA GLY A 68 10.86 -0.12 -3.09
C GLY A 68 9.97 0.26 -1.90
N GLU A 69 9.43 1.48 -1.86
CA GLU A 69 8.40 1.85 -0.89
C GLU A 69 7.03 1.29 -1.32
N VAL A 70 6.29 0.75 -0.35
CA VAL A 70 4.94 0.21 -0.57
C VAL A 70 3.92 1.19 0.01
N LEU A 71 3.01 1.64 -0.85
CA LEU A 71 1.87 2.47 -0.49
C LEU A 71 0.58 1.66 -0.65
N GLY A 72 -0.39 1.93 0.21
CA GLY A 72 -1.75 1.44 0.07
C GLY A 72 -2.49 2.18 -1.04
N VAL A 73 -3.50 1.56 -1.64
CA VAL A 73 -4.25 2.13 -2.77
C VAL A 73 -5.74 2.01 -2.50
N ALA A 74 -6.44 3.15 -2.55
CA ALA A 74 -7.90 3.19 -2.53
C ALA A 74 -8.46 3.97 -3.73
N PHE A 75 -9.58 3.51 -4.27
CA PHE A 75 -10.24 4.19 -5.38
C PHE A 75 -11.32 5.12 -4.82
N GLY A 76 -11.40 6.37 -5.29
CA GLY A 76 -12.42 7.31 -4.81
C GLY A 76 -13.86 6.89 -5.12
N HIS A 77 -14.06 6.01 -6.11
CA HIS A 77 -15.34 5.37 -6.41
C HIS A 77 -15.46 3.93 -5.87
N GLY A 78 -14.37 3.38 -5.30
CA GLY A 78 -14.29 1.98 -4.93
C GLY A 78 -14.83 1.70 -3.54
N LEU A 79 -15.26 0.45 -3.32
CA LEU A 79 -15.67 -0.05 -2.02
C LEU A 79 -14.49 -0.25 -1.05
N ASN A 80 -13.25 -0.08 -1.51
CA ASN A 80 -12.06 -0.24 -0.69
C ASN A 80 -11.67 1.01 0.11
N LEU A 81 -12.41 2.11 -0.01
CA LEU A 81 -12.18 3.35 0.73
C LEU A 81 -13.21 3.51 1.86
N HIS A 82 -12.74 3.81 3.06
CA HIS A 82 -13.54 4.30 4.17
C HIS A 82 -13.46 5.83 4.22
N ASP A 83 -14.56 6.47 3.83
CA ASP A 83 -14.70 7.93 3.76
C ASP A 83 -16.12 8.36 4.19
N PRO A 84 -16.42 8.35 5.49
CA PRO A 84 -17.74 8.75 6.02
C PRO A 84 -18.09 10.21 5.70
N LYS A 85 -17.08 11.07 5.50
CA LYS A 85 -17.26 12.50 5.21
C LYS A 85 -17.41 12.80 3.71
N LYS A 86 -17.33 11.77 2.85
CA LYS A 86 -17.46 11.88 1.38
C LYS A 86 -16.52 12.93 0.77
N GLN A 87 -15.29 12.98 1.28
CA GLN A 87 -14.24 13.88 0.81
C GLN A 87 -13.58 13.38 -0.49
N ALA A 88 -13.74 12.11 -0.82
CA ALA A 88 -13.17 11.47 -1.99
C ALA A 88 -13.80 11.97 -3.30
N ASN A 89 -12.95 12.35 -4.24
CA ASN A 89 -13.33 12.52 -5.63
C ASN A 89 -13.35 11.14 -6.32
N ARG A 90 -14.50 10.80 -6.89
CA ARG A 90 -14.74 9.51 -7.57
C ARG A 90 -13.79 9.21 -8.74
N ARG A 91 -13.19 10.24 -9.34
CA ARG A 91 -12.27 10.09 -10.48
C ARG A 91 -10.81 9.85 -10.07
N LEU A 92 -10.49 9.99 -8.78
CA LEU A 92 -9.13 9.91 -8.29
C LEU A 92 -8.84 8.55 -7.63
N ILE A 93 -7.57 8.23 -7.60
CA ILE A 93 -6.97 7.13 -6.87
C ILE A 93 -6.11 7.73 -5.77
N TYR A 94 -6.21 7.18 -4.57
CA TYR A 94 -5.54 7.66 -3.38
C TYR A 94 -4.46 6.69 -2.96
N LEU A 95 -3.24 7.19 -2.83
CA LEU A 95 -2.08 6.47 -2.34
C LEU A 95 -1.87 6.81 -0.86
N PHE A 96 -1.77 5.78 -0.04
CA PHE A 96 -1.63 5.88 1.41
C PHE A 96 -0.21 5.54 1.83
N ARG A 97 0.52 6.51 2.36
CA ARG A 97 1.77 6.27 3.09
C ARG A 97 1.48 6.27 4.58
N ASN A 98 1.82 5.18 5.26
CA ASN A 98 1.52 4.95 6.68
C ASN A 98 0.01 5.11 6.99
N GLY A 99 -0.85 4.51 6.15
CA GLY A 99 -2.32 4.62 6.22
C GLY A 99 -2.95 4.13 7.52
N ASP A 100 -2.17 3.46 8.36
CA ASP A 100 -2.52 2.93 9.66
C ASP A 100 -1.91 3.70 10.83
N SER A 101 -1.34 4.89 10.61
CA SER A 101 -0.65 5.68 11.65
C SER A 101 -1.14 7.14 11.71
N THR A 102 -0.73 7.86 12.76
CA THR A 102 -0.95 9.32 12.88
C THR A 102 -0.09 10.13 11.90
N GLY A 103 0.95 9.54 11.32
CA GLY A 103 1.78 10.11 10.26
C GLY A 103 1.25 9.81 8.85
N CYS A 104 -0.05 9.54 8.70
CA CYS A 104 -0.63 9.20 7.42
C CYS A 104 -0.53 10.34 6.41
N THR A 105 -0.07 10.00 5.21
CA THR A 105 0.04 10.91 4.08
C THR A 105 -0.77 10.36 2.90
N ILE A 106 -1.54 11.24 2.28
CA ILE A 106 -2.36 10.96 1.10
C ILE A 106 -1.80 11.69 -0.11
N VAL A 107 -1.57 10.94 -1.18
CA VAL A 107 -1.31 11.47 -2.51
C VAL A 107 -2.45 11.03 -3.43
N SER A 108 -3.00 11.96 -4.21
CA SER A 108 -4.00 11.66 -5.23
C SER A 108 -3.39 11.61 -6.62
N ILE A 109 -3.85 10.65 -7.42
CA ILE A 109 -3.48 10.47 -8.83
C ILE A 109 -4.73 10.21 -9.66
N THR A 110 -4.64 10.45 -10.96
CA THR A 110 -5.66 10.11 -11.94
C THR A 110 -5.46 8.70 -12.50
N ASN A 111 -6.43 8.20 -13.27
CA ASN A 111 -6.25 6.95 -14.00
C ASN A 111 -5.20 7.10 -15.11
N GLU A 112 -5.10 8.27 -15.72
CA GLU A 112 -4.09 8.60 -16.72
C GLU A 112 -2.68 8.53 -16.13
N ASP A 113 -2.48 9.07 -14.92
CA ASP A 113 -1.20 8.99 -14.20
C ASP A 113 -0.78 7.54 -13.96
N VAL A 114 -1.73 6.66 -13.59
CA VAL A 114 -1.44 5.23 -13.41
C VAL A 114 -0.94 4.58 -14.69
N ARG A 115 -1.53 4.91 -15.85
CA ARG A 115 -1.09 4.39 -17.13
C ARG A 115 0.34 4.84 -17.43
N VAL A 116 0.63 6.13 -17.29
CA VAL A 116 1.98 6.68 -17.51
C VAL A 116 3.01 6.05 -16.56
N LEU A 117 2.65 5.88 -15.28
CA LEU A 117 3.54 5.28 -14.28
C LEU A 117 3.81 3.79 -14.54
N ASN A 118 2.84 3.07 -15.09
CA ASN A 118 2.99 1.66 -15.45
C ASN A 118 3.71 1.47 -16.80
N ASP A 119 3.48 2.34 -17.77
CA ASP A 119 4.16 2.31 -19.08
C ASP A 119 5.65 2.69 -18.95
N ALA A 120 6.00 3.50 -17.95
CA ALA A 120 7.38 3.83 -17.60
C ALA A 120 8.14 2.68 -16.88
N GLN A 121 7.52 1.51 -16.70
CA GLN A 121 8.21 0.34 -16.12
C GLN A 121 9.16 -0.28 -17.15
N PRO A 122 10.39 -0.67 -16.75
CA PRO A 122 11.15 -1.64 -17.52
C PRO A 122 10.32 -2.93 -17.62
N ALA A 123 10.25 -3.51 -18.81
CA ALA A 123 9.45 -4.70 -19.11
C ALA A 123 9.59 -5.74 -17.97
N GLN A 124 8.48 -6.11 -17.35
CA GLN A 124 8.48 -7.24 -16.43
C GLN A 124 9.01 -8.44 -17.21
N PRO A 125 10.02 -9.20 -16.72
CA PRO A 125 10.35 -10.45 -17.34
C PRO A 125 9.09 -11.32 -17.29
N ALA A 126 8.56 -11.65 -18.46
CA ALA A 126 7.45 -12.57 -18.61
C ALA A 126 7.89 -13.93 -18.04
N GLY A 127 7.49 -14.24 -16.81
CA GLY A 127 7.71 -15.52 -16.16
C GLY A 127 6.70 -15.67 -15.03
N ALA A 128 5.83 -16.66 -14.96
CA ALA A 128 5.72 -17.88 -15.75
C ALA A 128 4.25 -18.31 -15.78
N ALA A 129 3.60 -18.20 -16.94
CA ALA A 129 2.47 -19.04 -17.28
C ALA A 129 3.02 -20.18 -18.15
N LYS A 130 3.63 -21.17 -17.50
CA LYS A 130 3.95 -22.47 -18.11
C LYS A 130 3.58 -23.57 -17.12
N ARG A 131 2.33 -24.04 -17.23
CA ARG A 131 1.92 -25.42 -17.55
C ARG A 131 0.48 -25.63 -17.10
#